data_AF-A0A844MYR9-F1
#
_entry.id   AF-A0A844MYR9-F1
#
_cell.length_a   1.000
_cell.length_b   1.000
_cell.length_c   1.000
_cell.angle_alpha   90.00
_cell.angle_beta   90.00
_cell.angle_gamma   90.00
#
_symmetry.space_group_name_H-M   'P 1'
#
loop_
_entity.id
_entity.type
_entity.pdbx_description
1 polymer ?
#
loop_
_entity_poly.entity_id
_entity_poly.type
_entity_poly.pdbx_seq_one_letter_code
_entity_poly.pdbx_strand_id
1 'polypeptide(L)'
;MTNAQEIVHLNLDLSPEINQVLEELAKKTGGTKSDVLRQGITLMQMMAKAKEQTQKLGITEANQPTTSKRIVPLEDVPKNHPLEVFMENFGAWEDDRTPEEITKDIYDSRNTSDRDYNL
;
A
#
# COMPACT_ATOMS: atom_id res chain seq x y z
N MET A 1 -20.39 5.71 -30.87
CA MET A 1 -20.93 4.53 -30.18
C MET A 1 -20.27 4.47 -28.81
N THR A 2 -21.00 4.82 -27.76
CA THR A 2 -20.49 4.88 -26.39
C THR A 2 -20.41 3.45 -25.83
N ASN A 3 -19.20 2.91 -25.71
CA ASN A 3 -18.96 1.68 -24.93
C ASN A 3 -19.28 2.03 -23.46
N ALA A 4 -20.52 1.77 -23.04
CA ALA A 4 -20.83 1.66 -21.62
C ALA A 4 -19.88 0.59 -21.08
N GLN A 5 -18.96 1.01 -20.20
CA GLN A 5 -17.92 0.15 -19.64
C GLN A 5 -18.56 -1.16 -19.20
N GLU A 6 -18.11 -2.27 -19.77
CA GLU A 6 -18.67 -3.60 -19.49
C GLU A 6 -18.51 -3.88 -17.98
N ILE A 7 -19.63 -3.80 -17.24
CA ILE A 7 -19.64 -4.03 -15.80
C ILE A 7 -19.62 -5.54 -15.59
N VAL A 8 -18.47 -6.06 -15.15
CA VAL A 8 -18.33 -7.46 -14.77
C VAL A 8 -18.74 -7.63 -13.31
N HIS A 9 -19.75 -8.48 -13.07
CA HIS A 9 -20.17 -8.88 -11.74
C HIS A 9 -19.35 -10.08 -11.26
N LEU A 10 -18.81 -9.98 -10.03
CA LEU A 10 -18.00 -11.02 -9.40
C LEU A 10 -18.72 -11.53 -8.15
N ASN A 11 -18.77 -12.84 -7.99
CA ASN A 11 -19.22 -13.50 -6.76
C ASN A 11 -17.98 -14.05 -6.05
N LEU A 12 -17.84 -13.74 -4.76
CA LEU A 12 -16.68 -14.10 -3.96
C LEU A 12 -17.18 -14.72 -2.65
N ASP A 13 -16.66 -15.91 -2.34
CA ASP A 13 -16.86 -16.52 -1.02
C ASP A 13 -15.80 -15.99 -0.07
N LEU A 14 -16.24 -15.32 0.99
CA LEU A 14 -15.38 -14.68 1.98
C LEU A 14 -15.70 -15.24 3.37
N SER A 15 -14.68 -15.29 4.24
CA SER A 15 -14.92 -15.58 5.65
C SER A 15 -15.72 -14.45 6.32
N PRO A 16 -16.47 -14.73 7.39
CA PRO A 16 -17.28 -13.71 8.07
C PRO A 16 -16.43 -12.56 8.61
N GLU A 17 -15.22 -12.84 9.09
CA GLU A 17 -14.29 -11.83 9.61
C GLU A 17 -13.86 -10.86 8.51
N ILE A 18 -13.52 -11.36 7.32
CA ILE A 18 -13.11 -10.53 6.19
C ILE A 18 -14.27 -9.69 5.68
N ASN A 19 -15.48 -10.25 5.62
CA ASN A 19 -16.66 -9.50 5.24
C ASN A 19 -16.96 -8.34 6.23
N GLN A 20 -16.70 -8.56 7.52
CA GLN A 20 -16.82 -7.51 8.54
C GLN A 20 -15.77 -6.42 8.36
N VAL A 21 -14.51 -6.78 8.13
CA VAL A 21 -13.44 -5.80 7.85
C VAL A 21 -13.78 -4.95 6.62
N LEU A 22 -14.29 -5.57 5.55
CA LEU A 22 -14.73 -4.84 4.36
C LEU A 22 -15.89 -3.87 4.66
N GLU A 23 -16.83 -4.26 5.54
CA GLU A 23 -17.93 -3.39 5.98
C GLU A 23 -17.42 -2.19 6.77
N GLU A 24 -16.49 -2.39 7.71
CA GLU A 24 -15.91 -1.34 8.53
C GLU A 24 -15.10 -0.36 7.69
N LEU A 25 -14.30 -0.86 6.74
CA LEU A 25 -13.56 -0.04 5.79
C LEU A 25 -14.49 0.76 4.88
N ALA A 26 -15.57 0.15 4.39
CA ALA A 26 -16.57 0.83 3.57
C ALA A 26 -17.22 1.98 4.35
N LYS A 27 -17.62 1.75 5.60
CA LYS A 27 -18.17 2.80 6.48
C LYS A 27 -17.17 3.92 6.74
N LYS A 28 -15.90 3.60 7.02
CA LYS A 28 -14.86 4.59 7.30
C LYS A 28 -14.52 5.45 6.08
N THR A 29 -14.57 4.87 4.89
CA THR A 29 -14.27 5.55 3.62
C THR A 29 -15.49 6.22 2.98
N GLY A 30 -16.69 6.02 3.54
CA GLY A 30 -17.95 6.56 3.00
C GLY A 30 -18.38 5.90 1.68
N GLY A 31 -17.98 4.65 1.44
CA GLY A 31 -18.21 3.93 0.19
C GLY A 31 -18.88 2.57 0.39
N THR A 32 -18.84 1.74 -0.65
CA THR A 32 -19.33 0.35 -0.61
C THR A 32 -18.17 -0.64 -0.46
N LYS A 33 -18.45 -1.89 -0.06
CA LYS A 33 -17.44 -2.97 -0.03
C LYS A 33 -16.74 -3.12 -1.39
N SER A 34 -17.49 -2.97 -2.48
CA SER A 34 -16.95 -3.04 -3.84
C SER A 34 -15.97 -1.89 -4.13
N ASP A 35 -16.19 -0.71 -3.57
CA ASP A 35 -15.22 0.41 -3.68
C ASP A 35 -13.93 0.09 -2.94
N VAL A 36 -14.03 -0.47 -1.74
CA VAL A 36 -12.88 -0.92 -0.96
C VAL A 36 -12.07 -1.98 -1.72
N LEU A 37 -12.75 -2.96 -2.32
CA LEU A 37 -12.10 -3.99 -3.15
C LEU A 37 -11.40 -3.39 -4.38
N ARG A 38 -12.05 -2.47 -5.10
CA ARG A 38 -11.46 -1.76 -6.24
C ARG A 38 -10.21 -0.97 -5.85
N GLN A 39 -10.26 -0.26 -4.72
CA GLN A 39 -9.11 0.48 -4.19
C GLN A 39 -7.97 -0.47 -3.79
N GLY A 40 -8.28 -1.57 -3.11
CA GLY A 40 -7.30 -2.58 -2.72
C GLY A 40 -6.57 -3.19 -3.92
N ILE A 41 -7.29 -3.55 -4.98
CA ILE A 41 -6.71 -4.04 -6.23
C ILE A 41 -5.80 -2.99 -6.86
N THR A 42 -6.24 -1.73 -6.90
CA THR A 42 -5.45 -0.63 -7.47
C THR A 42 -4.14 -0.42 -6.72
N LEU A 43 -4.18 -0.43 -5.38
CA LEU A 43 -2.99 -0.35 -4.53
C LEU A 43 -2.02 -1.50 -4.81
N MET A 44 -2.53 -2.74 -4.87
CA MET A 44 -1.73 -3.92 -5.16
C MET A 44 -1.07 -3.84 -6.56
N GLN A 45 -1.78 -3.35 -7.57
CA GLN A 45 -1.22 -3.12 -8.91
C GLN A 45 -0.11 -2.06 -8.90
N MET A 46 -0.29 -0.96 -8.16
CA MET A 46 0.75 0.06 -8.05
C MET A 46 2.00 -0.48 -7.36
N MET A 47 1.84 -1.23 -6.27
CA MET A 47 2.94 -1.88 -5.56
C MET A 47 3.68 -2.90 -6.44
N ALA A 48 2.96 -3.72 -7.20
CA ALA A 48 3.55 -4.68 -8.12
C ALA A 48 4.39 -3.97 -9.20
N LYS A 49 3.86 -2.89 -9.80
CA LYS A 49 4.59 -2.08 -10.78
C LYS A 49 5.82 -1.41 -10.19
N ALA A 50 5.70 -0.86 -8.98
CA ALA A 50 6.83 -0.25 -8.27
C ALA A 50 7.94 -1.29 -8.00
N LYS A 51 7.57 -2.50 -7.55
CA LYS A 51 8.52 -3.61 -7.35
C LYS A 51 9.22 -4.02 -8.63
N GLU A 52 8.50 -4.13 -9.75
CA GLU A 52 9.13 -4.41 -11.03
C GLU A 52 10.11 -3.30 -11.47
N GLN A 53 9.78 -2.04 -11.19
CA GLN A 53 10.64 -0.91 -11.54
C GLN A 53 11.88 -0.83 -10.65
N THR A 54 11.77 -1.09 -9.34
CA THR A 54 12.93 -1.17 -8.43
C THR A 54 13.81 -2.37 -8.76
N GLN A 55 13.22 -3.50 -9.17
CA GLN A 55 13.96 -4.67 -9.64
C GLN A 55 14.64 -4.42 -10.99
N LYS A 56 13.99 -3.72 -11.92
CA LYS A 56 14.58 -3.30 -13.21
C LYS A 56 15.63 -2.20 -13.06
N LEU A 57 15.61 -1.44 -11.97
CA LEU A 57 16.63 -0.42 -11.69
C LEU A 57 17.91 -0.98 -11.09
N GLY A 58 17.99 -2.28 -10.78
CA GLY A 58 19.22 -2.91 -10.28
C GLY A 58 19.84 -2.08 -9.16
N ILE A 59 19.13 -1.90 -8.05
CA ILE A 59 19.73 -1.41 -6.81
C ILE A 59 20.70 -2.48 -6.30
N THR A 60 21.88 -2.49 -6.90
CA THR A 60 23.09 -3.05 -6.30
C THR A 60 23.31 -2.28 -5.00
N GLU A 61 23.32 -3.01 -3.88
CA GLU A 61 23.80 -2.50 -2.61
C GLU A 61 25.23 -1.97 -2.78
N ALA A 62 25.37 -0.65 -2.81
CA ALA A 62 26.62 0.04 -2.46
C ALA A 62 26.31 1.52 -2.25
N ASN A 63 26.44 1.94 -1.00
CA ASN A 63 26.74 3.30 -0.55
C ASN A 63 27.03 4.32 -1.67
N GLN A 64 26.12 5.27 -1.93
CA GLN A 64 26.38 6.70 -2.15
C GLN A 64 25.13 7.46 -2.64
N PRO A 65 24.96 8.75 -2.24
CA PRO A 65 23.84 9.58 -2.66
C PRO A 65 24.08 10.06 -4.09
N THR A 66 23.55 9.34 -5.08
CA THR A 66 23.70 9.74 -6.48
C THR A 66 22.53 10.63 -6.89
N THR A 67 22.81 11.93 -6.83
CA THR A 67 22.14 12.98 -7.61
C THR A 67 21.98 12.51 -9.05
N SER A 68 20.76 12.15 -9.45
CA SER A 68 20.38 12.04 -10.85
C SER A 68 19.55 13.25 -11.22
N LYS A 69 20.26 14.28 -11.67
CA LYS A 69 19.75 15.52 -12.22
C LYS A 69 18.96 15.20 -13.50
N ARG A 70 17.65 14.96 -13.37
CA ARG A 70 16.71 15.21 -14.47
C ARG A 70 16.30 16.67 -14.36
N ILE A 71 16.92 17.54 -15.15
CA ILE A 71 16.47 18.93 -15.31
C ILE A 71 15.13 18.85 -16.06
N VAL A 72 14.05 18.76 -15.31
CA VAL A 72 12.73 19.23 -15.74
C VAL A 72 12.68 20.69 -15.27
N PRO A 73 12.31 21.67 -16.11
CA PRO A 73 12.15 23.04 -15.67
C PRO A 73 11.25 23.09 -14.42
N LEU A 74 11.80 23.60 -13.33
CA LEU A 74 11.18 23.72 -12.00
C LEU A 74 10.21 24.91 -11.95
N GLU A 75 9.32 25.02 -12.92
CA GLU A 75 8.29 26.05 -12.89
C GLU A 75 6.94 25.34 -12.71
N ASP A 76 6.39 25.51 -11.49
CA ASP A 76 5.07 25.14 -11.01
C ASP A 76 4.79 23.68 -10.58
N VAL A 77 5.64 23.10 -9.73
CA VAL A 77 5.16 22.05 -8.81
C VAL A 77 4.47 22.74 -7.62
N PRO A 78 3.15 22.58 -7.44
CA PRO A 78 2.47 23.12 -6.27
C PRO A 78 3.08 22.53 -5.00
N LYS A 79 3.40 23.39 -4.03
CA LYS A 79 4.08 23.11 -2.74
C LYS A 79 3.31 22.18 -1.78
N ASN A 80 2.40 21.37 -2.30
CA ASN A 80 1.59 20.40 -1.57
C ASN A 80 1.59 19.09 -2.36
N HIS A 81 2.77 18.53 -2.65
CA HIS A 81 2.79 17.17 -3.18
C HIS A 81 2.18 16.24 -2.12
N PRO A 82 1.24 15.35 -2.47
CA PRO A 82 0.60 14.45 -1.50
C PRO A 82 1.61 13.64 -0.67
N LEU A 83 2.78 13.35 -1.22
CA LEU A 83 3.88 12.69 -0.50
C LEU A 83 4.53 13.57 0.58
N GLU A 84 4.67 14.87 0.36
CA GLU A 84 5.23 15.78 1.37
C GLU A 84 4.28 15.90 2.55
N VAL A 85 2.98 16.07 2.27
CA VAL A 85 1.91 16.11 3.29
C VAL A 85 1.82 14.77 4.04
N PHE A 86 2.07 13.65 3.36
CA PHE A 86 2.12 12.33 3.97
C PHE A 86 3.34 12.17 4.89
N MET A 87 4.53 12.56 4.44
CA MET A 87 5.75 12.50 5.25
C MET A 87 5.71 13.44 6.47
N GLU A 88 5.08 14.60 6.34
CA GLU A 88 4.89 15.55 7.46
C GLU A 88 3.94 15.00 8.53
N ASN A 89 2.83 14.37 8.13
CA ASN A 89 1.83 13.84 9.06
C ASN A 89 2.24 12.54 9.76
N PHE A 90 3.03 11.69 9.10
CA PHE A 90 3.34 10.33 9.58
C PHE A 90 4.81 10.14 9.94
N GLY A 91 5.66 11.15 9.74
CA GLY A 91 7.09 11.06 9.97
C GLY A 91 7.84 10.37 8.83
N ALA A 92 9.18 10.46 8.87
CA ALA A 92 10.03 9.73 7.94
C ALA A 92 9.89 8.23 8.20
N TRP A 93 9.60 7.47 7.15
CA TRP A 93 9.54 5.99 7.15
C TRP A 93 10.93 5.33 7.30
N GLU A 94 11.92 6.06 7.82
CA GLU A 94 13.24 5.50 8.10
C GLU A 94 13.13 4.65 9.36
N ASP A 95 13.09 3.34 9.15
CA ASP A 95 13.21 2.35 10.20
C ASP A 95 14.69 1.99 10.32
N ASP A 96 15.29 2.29 11.47
CA ASP A 96 16.70 2.00 11.75
C ASP A 96 17.00 0.50 11.86
N ARG A 97 15.95 -0.35 11.90
CA ARG A 97 16.05 -1.81 11.97
C ARG A 97 16.44 -2.40 10.63
N THR A 98 17.17 -3.51 10.64
CA THR A 98 17.50 -4.21 9.40
C THR A 98 16.25 -4.88 8.80
N PRO A 99 16.22 -5.15 7.48
CA PRO A 99 15.09 -5.84 6.84
C PRO A 99 14.72 -7.18 7.50
N GLU A 100 15.71 -7.88 8.07
CA GLU A 100 15.52 -9.15 8.77
C GLU A 100 14.81 -8.96 10.11
N GLU A 101 15.15 -7.91 10.86
CA GLU A 101 14.51 -7.56 12.13
C GLU A 101 13.05 -7.17 11.92
N ILE A 102 12.79 -6.36 10.88
CA ILE A 102 11.43 -5.97 10.48
C ILE A 102 10.62 -7.20 10.07
N THR A 103 11.21 -8.08 9.25
CA THR A 103 10.53 -9.31 8.80
C THR A 103 10.19 -10.22 9.98
N LYS A 104 11.13 -10.37 10.92
CA LYS A 104 10.95 -11.18 12.12
C LYS A 104 9.85 -10.62 13.03
N ASP A 105 9.85 -9.32 13.29
CA ASP A 105 8.82 -8.63 14.10
C ASP A 105 7.40 -8.84 13.55
N ILE A 106 7.25 -8.78 12.22
CA ILE A 106 5.97 -9.04 11.54
C ILE A 106 5.53 -10.51 11.70
N TYR A 107 6.46 -11.46 11.63
CA TYR A 107 6.16 -12.89 11.79
C TYR A 107 5.83 -13.24 13.26
N ASP A 108 6.59 -12.70 14.20
CA ASP A 108 6.40 -12.94 15.63
C ASP A 108 5.05 -12.34 16.09
N SER A 109 4.69 -11.14 15.61
CA SER A 109 3.40 -10.50 15.89
C SER A 109 2.19 -11.27 15.34
N ARG A 110 2.39 -12.11 14.31
CA ARG A 110 1.32 -12.95 13.74
C ARG A 110 1.11 -14.25 14.51
N ASN A 111 2.07 -14.67 15.33
CA ASN A 111 2.04 -15.95 16.02
C ASN A 111 1.65 -15.85 17.50
N THR A 112 1.54 -14.65 18.07
CA THR A 112 0.97 -14.41 19.41
C THR A 112 -0.52 -14.04 19.31
N SER A 113 -1.33 -14.92 18.71
CA SER A 113 -2.77 -14.94 19.01
C SER A 113 -2.97 -15.97 20.10
N ASP A 114 -2.64 -15.57 21.33
CA ASP A 114 -2.88 -16.37 22.53
C ASP A 114 -4.40 -16.41 22.76
N ARG A 115 -5.05 -17.38 22.11
CA ARG A 115 -6.46 -17.71 22.30
C ARG A 115 -6.57 -18.54 23.57
N ASP A 116 -6.40 -17.88 24.71
CA ASP A 116 -6.82 -18.41 26.01
C ASP A 116 -8.36 -18.43 26.07
N TYR A 117 -8.96 -19.46 25.47
CA TYR A 117 -10.35 -19.81 25.74
C TYR A 117 -10.40 -20.54 27.08
N ASN A 118 -10.81 -19.83 28.13
CA ASN A 118 -11.28 -20.47 29.36
C ASN A 118 -12.65 -21.10 29.07
N LEU A 119 -12.74 -22.42 29.27
CA LEU A 119 -13.93 -23.26 29.08
C LEU A 119 -14.88 -23.17 30.29
#